data_AF-A0A660UPS2-F1
#
_entry.id   AF-A0A660UPS2-F1
#
_cell.length_a   1.000
_cell.length_b   1.000
_cell.length_c   1.000
_cell.angle_alpha   90.00
_cell.angle_beta   90.00
_cell.angle_gamma   90.00
#
_symmetry.space_group_name_H-M   'P 1'
#
loop_
_entity.id
_entity.type
_entity.pdbx_description
1 polymer ?
#
loop_
_entity_poly.entity_id
_entity_poly.type
_entity_poly.pdbx_seq_one_letter_code
_entity_poly.pdbx_strand_id
1 'polypeptide(L)' 'MSDMIHPTAVIASSAKIGSNVTVGPYTVVDEGAVIGANTILDTHVVIGKDTKMGENNRVFAGAVIGRPPQILGFDDDT' A
#
# COMPACT_ATOMS: atom_id res chain seq x y z
N MET A 1 -16.13 -9.88 9.48
CA MET A 1 -16.02 -8.67 8.64
C MET A 1 -14.83 -8.90 7.75
N SER A 2 -15.08 -9.05 6.45
CA SER A 2 -14.12 -9.52 5.44
C SER A 2 -13.43 -8.34 4.77
N ASP A 3 -12.11 -8.43 4.61
CA ASP A 3 -11.38 -7.48 3.78
C ASP A 3 -11.88 -7.57 2.33
N MET A 4 -12.02 -6.41 1.69
CA MET A 4 -12.50 -6.29 0.31
C MET A 4 -11.31 -6.02 -0.59
N ILE A 5 -10.53 -7.07 -0.86
CA ILE A 5 -9.38 -7.01 -1.75
C ILE A 5 -9.83 -7.42 -3.15
N HIS A 6 -9.74 -6.50 -4.11
CA HIS A 6 -10.07 -6.82 -5.49
C HIS A 6 -9.14 -7.92 -6.04
N PRO A 7 -9.64 -8.90 -6.81
CA PRO A 7 -8.81 -10.02 -7.30
C PRO A 7 -7.62 -9.63 -8.19
N THR A 8 -7.64 -8.42 -8.75
CA THR A 8 -6.53 -7.89 -9.57
C THR A 8 -5.55 -7.02 -8.79
N ALA A 9 -5.78 -6.80 -7.49
CA ALA A 9 -4.79 -6.15 -6.64
C ALA A 9 -3.59 -7.10 -6.46
N VAL A 10 -2.38 -6.54 -6.51
CA VAL A 10 -1.14 -7.28 -6.28
C VAL A 10 -0.62 -6.90 -4.91
N ILE A 11 -0.64 -7.85 -3.98
CA ILE A 11 -0.21 -7.64 -2.60
C ILE A 11 0.93 -8.62 -2.32
N ALA A 12 2.08 -8.10 -1.91
CA ALA A 12 3.20 -8.92 -1.51
C ALA A 12 2.83 -9.81 -0.32
N SER A 13 3.33 -11.04 -0.28
CA SER A 13 3.03 -12.00 0.81
C SER A 13 3.52 -11.53 2.18
N SER A 14 4.50 -10.63 2.21
CA SER A 14 5.04 -10.03 3.44
C SER A 14 4.29 -8.77 3.89
N ALA A 15 3.38 -8.24 3.07
CA ALA A 15 2.58 -7.07 3.44
C ALA A 15 1.59 -7.42 4.55
N LYS A 16 1.35 -6.47 5.45
CA LYS A 16 0.41 -6.61 6.57
C LYS A 16 -0.80 -5.73 6.33
N ILE A 17 -1.94 -6.37 6.11
CA ILE A 17 -3.22 -5.70 5.90
C ILE A 17 -4.02 -5.77 7.21
N GLY A 18 -4.42 -4.61 7.73
CA GLY A 18 -5.30 -4.50 8.89
C GLY A 18 -6.72 -4.94 8.57
N SER A 19 -7.56 -5.06 9.60
CA SER A 19 -8.95 -5.46 9.44
C SER A 19 -9.79 -4.42 8.69
N ASN A 20 -10.75 -4.89 7.91
CA ASN A 20 -11.72 -4.07 7.18
C ASN A 20 -11.03 -3.10 6.20
N VAL A 21 -9.90 -3.52 5.62
CA VAL A 21 -9.23 -2.76 4.55
C VAL A 21 -9.91 -3.05 3.21
N THR A 22 -10.10 -2.00 2.42
CA THR A 22 -10.57 -2.11 1.03
C THR A 22 -9.42 -1.81 0.09
N VAL A 23 -9.16 -2.71 -0.85
CA VAL A 23 -8.10 -2.56 -1.85
C VAL A 23 -8.73 -2.62 -3.24
N GLY A 24 -8.72 -1.49 -3.94
CA GLY A 24 -9.27 -1.32 -5.27
C GLY A 24 -8.49 -2.06 -6.36
N PRO A 25 -9.08 -2.20 -7.57
CA PRO A 25 -8.47 -2.92 -8.67
C PRO A 25 -7.12 -2.31 -9.07
N TYR A 26 -6.16 -3.19 -9.40
CA TYR A 26 -4.81 -2.83 -9.86
C TYR A 26 -3.98 -2.02 -8.86
N THR A 27 -4.37 -2.01 -7.59
CA THR A 27 -3.54 -1.51 -6.50
C THR A 27 -2.35 -2.44 -6.28
N VAL A 28 -1.18 -1.87 -6.02
CA VAL A 28 0.04 -2.59 -5.67
C VAL A 28 0.42 -2.24 -4.23
N VAL A 29 0.63 -3.27 -3.41
CA VAL A 29 1.16 -3.15 -2.04
C VAL A 29 2.44 -3.98 -1.95
N ASP A 30 3.57 -3.28 -1.89
CA ASP A 30 4.91 -3.88 -1.92
C ASP A 30 5.30 -4.57 -0.59
N GLU A 31 6.45 -5.25 -0.62
CA GLU A 31 7.00 -6.00 0.49
C GLU A 31 7.16 -5.18 1.77
N GLY A 32 6.83 -5.77 2.92
CA GLY A 32 7.00 -5.14 4.23
C GLY A 32 6.05 -3.98 4.53
N ALA A 33 5.21 -3.57 3.57
CA ALA A 33 4.22 -2.52 3.79
C ALA A 33 3.19 -2.91 4.87
N VAL A 34 2.72 -1.93 5.63
CA VAL A 34 1.72 -2.08 6.68
C VAL A 34 0.58 -1.10 6.44
N ILE A 35 -0.63 -1.64 6.25
CA ILE A 35 -1.85 -0.85 6.06
C ILE A 35 -2.73 -0.99 7.29
N GLY A 36 -2.96 0.09 8.03
CA GLY A 36 -3.82 0.08 9.22
C GLY A 36 -5.29 -0.18 8.91
N ALA A 37 -6.03 -0.63 9.94
CA ALA A 37 -7.44 -0.99 9.85
C ALA A 37 -8.33 0.12 9.27
N ASN A 38 -9.45 -0.29 8.66
CA ASN A 38 -10.44 0.61 8.04
C ASN A 38 -9.88 1.56 6.96
N THR A 39 -8.71 1.24 6.40
CA THR A 39 -8.12 2.02 5.30
C THR A 39 -8.74 1.63 3.96
N ILE A 40 -8.94 2.62 3.09
CA ILE A 40 -9.42 2.44 1.73
C ILE A 40 -8.31 2.85 0.76
N LEU A 41 -7.87 1.92 -0.08
CA LEU A 41 -7.01 2.19 -1.22
C LEU A 41 -7.88 2.11 -2.48
N ASP A 42 -8.07 3.23 -3.17
CA ASP A 42 -8.79 3.27 -4.45
C ASP A 42 -7.96 2.59 -5.57
N THR A 43 -8.46 2.58 -6.81
CA THR A 43 -7.78 1.89 -7.93
C THR A 43 -6.41 2.48 -8.28
N HIS A 44 -5.48 1.64 -8.73
CA HIS A 44 -4.14 2.05 -9.19
C HIS A 44 -3.32 2.81 -8.13
N VAL A 45 -3.58 2.58 -6.84
CA VAL A 45 -2.70 3.06 -5.77
C VAL A 45 -1.43 2.21 -5.75
N VAL A 46 -0.29 2.82 -5.47
CA VAL A 46 0.99 2.13 -5.24
C VAL A 46 1.50 2.45 -3.85
N ILE A 47 1.60 1.44 -3.00
CA ILE A 47 2.24 1.51 -1.69
C ILE A 47 3.58 0.80 -1.78
N GLY A 48 4.67 1.56 -1.61
CA GLY A 48 6.03 1.08 -1.73
C GLY A 48 6.54 0.31 -0.50
N LYS A 49 7.72 -0.30 -0.67
CA LYS A 49 8.37 -1.16 0.31
C LYS A 49 8.47 -0.49 1.69
N ASP A 50 8.22 -1.27 2.75
CA ASP A 50 8.34 -0.86 4.16
C ASP A 50 7.50 0.37 4.57
N THR A 51 6.56 0.81 3.73
CA THR A 51 5.66 1.92 4.03
C THR A 51 4.69 1.54 5.14
N LYS A 52 4.59 2.37 6.18
CA LYS A 52 3.66 2.16 7.29
C LYS A 52 2.58 3.25 7.28
N MET A 53 1.34 2.82 7.09
CA MET A 53 0.16 3.67 7.18
C MET A 53 -0.65 3.33 8.42
N GLY A 54 -1.15 4.37 9.10
CA GLY A 54 -2.07 4.21 10.22
C GLY A 54 -3.46 3.75 9.80
N GLU A 55 -4.43 3.88 10.70
CA GLU A 55 -5.82 3.44 10.51
C GLU A 55 -6.69 4.57 9.92
N ASN A 56 -7.85 4.21 9.37
CA ASN A 56 -8.89 5.13 8.90
C ASN A 56 -8.42 6.11 7.81
N ASN A 57 -7.49 5.67 6.96
CA ASN A 57 -7.01 6.46 5.83
C ASN A 57 -7.86 6.21 4.58
N ARG A 58 -7.86 7.19 3.66
CA ARG A 58 -8.32 6.99 2.30
C ARG A 58 -7.29 7.51 1.31
N VAL A 59 -6.83 6.65 0.42
CA VAL A 59 -5.87 6.97 -0.64
C VAL A 59 -6.58 6.91 -1.97
N PHE A 60 -6.61 8.04 -2.68
CA PHE A 60 -7.30 8.17 -3.95
C PHE A 60 -6.49 7.61 -5.12
N ALA A 61 -7.21 7.36 -6.22
CA ALA A 61 -6.69 6.65 -7.37
C ALA A 61 -5.41 7.28 -7.95
N GLY A 62 -4.44 6.42 -8.31
CA GLY A 62 -3.17 6.83 -8.92
C GLY A 62 -2.13 7.41 -7.96
N ALA A 63 -2.40 7.47 -6.66
CA ALA A 63 -1.41 7.91 -5.68
C ALA A 63 -0.25 6.92 -5.55
N VAL A 64 0.96 7.45 -5.39
CA VAL A 64 2.20 6.68 -5.21
C VAL A 64 2.84 7.12 -3.90
N ILE A 65 2.98 6.20 -2.94
CA ILE A 65 3.46 6.47 -1.59
C ILE A 65 4.64 5.53 -1.28
N GLY A 66 5.73 6.08 -0.72
CA GLY A 66 6.86 5.27 -0.24
C GLY A 66 7.78 4.72 -1.32
N ARG A 67 7.95 5.45 -2.42
CA ARG A 67 8.97 5.16 -3.43
C ARG A 67 10.29 5.86 -3.07
N PRO A 68 11.42 5.39 -3.65
CA PRO A 68 12.72 6.00 -3.41
C PRO A 68 12.72 7.52 -3.66
N PRO A 69 13.41 8.31 -2.82
CA PRO A 69 13.56 9.74 -3.02
C PRO A 69 14.33 10.03 -4.32
N GLN A 70 14.00 11.14 -4.95
CA GLN A 70 14.67 11.60 -6.18
C GLN A 70 15.90 12.47 -5.85
N ILE A 71 16.73 12.01 -4.92
CA ILE A 71 17.97 12.71 -4.53
C ILE A 71 19.18 11.96 -5.09
N LEU A 72 20.12 12.71 -5.66
CA LEU A 72 21.33 12.14 -6.24
C LEU A 72 22.21 11.53 -5.14
N GLY A 73 22.72 10.33 -5.38
CA GLY A 73 23.56 9.61 -4.41
C GLY A 73 22.78 8.91 -3.31
N PHE A 74 21.45 8.81 -3.42
CA PHE A 74 20.67 7.90 -2.59
C PHE A 74 21.00 6.44 -2.91
N ASP A 75 21.17 5.64 -1.86
CA ASP A 75 21.38 4.20 -1.91
C ASP A 75 20.42 3.56 -0.90
N ASP A 76 19.63 2.59 -1.36
CA ASP A 76 18.63 1.88 -0.53
C ASP A 76 19.30 0.98 0.53
N ASP A 77 20.59 0.65 0.36
CA ASP A 77 21.32 -0.31 1.19
C ASP A 77 22.23 0.35 2.26
N THR A 78 22.32 1.68 2.31
CA THR A 78 23.13 2.45 3.28
C THR A 78 22.27 3.15 4.33
#